data_AF-A0A934YTC3-F1
#
_entry.id   AF-A0A934YTC3-F1
#
_cell.length_a   1.000
_cell.length_b   1.000
_cell.length_c   1.000
_cell.angle_alpha   90.00
_cell.angle_beta   90.00
_cell.angle_gamma   90.00
#
_symmetry.space_group_name_H-M   'P 1'
#
loop_
_entity.id
_entity.type
_entity.pdbx_description
1 polymer ?
#
loop_
_entity_poly.entity_id
_entity_poly.type
_entity_poly.pdbx_seq_one_letter_code
_entity_poly.pdbx_strand_id
1 'polypeptide(L)'
;MSTARSTADFALRLAFFAAAPFAIVRIATLFPVGAAVVQIVLALGVFFAGEAAHALAARSGLARRLLRNQLAFEAYYRAHPPGPFLYYVFYPLLFPYWLWNTEARREFLLFKGYTLFSFTLLVASLGVQYWRSFPPELGARDFVPIAAGTLAVETVVILAFLMPMVTTVVHLHREAAPRRLALLLVVAIVSVGFAGYRVTRKRDPLVSFASRERARLRTARDPRRAREVQAEALRAAWAAIQRTRGDVDTDGKVEGAPLEAGRAALEAFYKPDETAAWDLWYRVGSKGARRDKREKVLVVYFAAGWRRRAMWLSLDGAGAVSNDPNRLPSGAFDAMRKAAVR
;
A
#
# COMPACT_ATOMS: atom_id res chain seq x y z
N MET A 1 36.93 16.45 -1.67
CA MET A 1 36.50 15.15 -2.25
C MET A 1 36.76 15.20 -3.74
N SER A 2 37.27 14.11 -4.35
CA SER A 2 37.40 14.07 -5.81
C SER A 2 36.04 14.29 -6.47
N THR A 3 36.02 15.07 -7.56
CA THR A 3 34.80 15.37 -8.35
C THR A 3 34.02 14.10 -8.69
N ALA A 4 34.72 13.01 -8.99
CA ALA A 4 34.14 11.69 -9.25
C ALA A 4 33.28 11.14 -8.09
N ARG A 5 33.73 11.29 -6.83
CA ARG A 5 32.99 10.80 -5.66
C ARG A 5 31.72 11.61 -5.40
N SER A 6 31.76 12.93 -5.62
CA SER A 6 30.58 13.81 -5.53
C SER A 6 29.56 13.48 -6.62
N THR A 7 30.01 13.25 -7.87
CA THR A 7 29.13 12.86 -8.97
C THR A 7 28.47 11.50 -8.73
N ALA A 8 29.21 10.51 -8.25
CA ALA A 8 28.67 9.19 -7.92
C ALA A 8 27.63 9.24 -6.80
N ASP A 9 27.92 9.99 -5.72
CA ASP A 9 26.97 10.17 -4.60
C ASP A 9 25.67 10.85 -5.07
N PHE A 10 25.79 11.90 -5.91
CA PHE A 10 24.62 12.57 -6.47
C PHE A 10 23.81 11.66 -7.41
N ALA A 11 24.48 10.85 -8.24
CA ALA A 11 23.82 9.88 -9.10
C ALA A 11 23.03 8.82 -8.30
N LEU A 12 23.58 8.36 -7.17
CA LEU A 12 22.88 7.44 -6.26
C LEU A 12 21.64 8.08 -5.64
N ARG A 13 21.72 9.35 -5.23
CA ARG A 13 20.55 10.09 -4.73
C ARG A 13 19.49 10.21 -5.81
N LEU A 14 19.86 10.58 -7.03
CA LEU A 14 18.96 10.64 -8.18
C LEU A 14 18.24 9.31 -8.42
N ALA A 15 19.00 8.21 -8.46
CA ALA A 15 18.44 6.87 -8.63
C ALA A 15 17.46 6.51 -7.51
N PHE A 16 17.80 6.85 -6.25
CA PHE A 16 16.93 6.63 -5.10
C PHE A 16 15.63 7.42 -5.20
N PHE A 17 15.68 8.74 -5.46
CA PHE A 17 14.48 9.58 -5.57
C PHE A 17 13.62 9.22 -6.79
N ALA A 18 14.22 8.67 -7.84
CA ALA A 18 13.50 8.12 -8.97
C ALA A 18 12.77 6.80 -8.62
N ALA A 19 13.43 5.90 -7.88
CA ALA A 19 12.91 4.57 -7.58
C ALA A 19 11.97 4.54 -6.35
N ALA A 20 12.17 5.43 -5.38
CA ALA A 20 11.49 5.42 -4.09
C ALA A 20 9.96 5.43 -4.19
N PRO A 21 9.31 6.29 -5.03
CA PRO A 21 7.86 6.28 -5.16
C PRO A 21 7.30 4.94 -5.64
N PHE A 22 7.99 4.25 -6.54
CA PHE A 22 7.59 2.93 -7.03
C PHE A 22 7.72 1.86 -5.94
N ALA A 23 8.80 1.92 -5.16
CA ALA A 23 8.99 1.05 -4.01
C ALA A 23 7.87 1.26 -2.98
N ILE A 24 7.51 2.51 -2.67
CA ILE A 24 6.38 2.84 -1.78
C ILE A 24 5.07 2.29 -2.31
N VAL A 25 4.75 2.46 -3.61
CA VAL A 25 3.53 1.88 -4.21
C VAL A 25 3.53 0.36 -4.11
N ARG A 26 4.67 -0.30 -4.37
CA ARG A 26 4.78 -1.76 -4.21
C ARG A 26 4.57 -2.19 -2.77
N ILE A 27 5.15 -1.49 -1.80
CA ILE A 27 4.95 -1.78 -0.38
C ILE A 27 3.50 -1.51 0.01
N ALA A 28 2.87 -0.46 -0.52
CA ALA A 28 1.46 -0.13 -0.28
C ALA A 28 0.49 -1.23 -0.75
N THR A 29 0.88 -2.01 -1.77
CA THR A 29 0.10 -3.19 -2.20
C THR A 29 0.14 -4.33 -1.18
N LEU A 30 1.16 -4.33 -0.31
CA LEU A 30 1.33 -5.31 0.74
C LEU A 30 0.79 -4.76 2.06
N PHE A 31 1.23 -3.60 2.51
CA PHE A 31 0.86 -3.05 3.80
C PHE A 31 0.18 -1.69 3.65
N PRO A 32 -0.81 -1.36 4.49
CA PRO A 32 -1.36 -0.01 4.51
C PRO A 32 -0.28 0.95 5.04
N VAL A 33 0.43 1.64 4.13
CA VAL A 33 1.52 2.59 4.46
C VAL A 33 1.03 4.05 4.49
N GLY A 34 -0.26 4.27 4.70
CA GLY A 34 -0.86 5.60 4.61
C GLY A 34 -0.26 6.59 5.61
N ALA A 35 -0.03 6.14 6.84
CA ALA A 35 0.56 6.98 7.88
C ALA A 35 2.02 7.32 7.53
N ALA A 36 2.81 6.34 7.08
CA ALA A 36 4.18 6.57 6.65
C ALA A 36 4.29 7.59 5.50
N VAL A 37 3.41 7.50 4.49
CA VAL A 37 3.39 8.45 3.37
C VAL A 37 3.06 9.86 3.83
N VAL A 38 2.03 10.03 4.67
CA VAL A 38 1.66 11.34 5.23
C VAL A 38 2.85 11.94 6.00
N GLN A 39 3.52 11.13 6.83
CA GLN A 39 4.67 11.58 7.60
C GLN A 39 5.87 11.98 6.73
N ILE A 40 6.13 11.23 5.66
CA ILE A 40 7.16 11.55 4.67
C ILE A 40 6.84 12.90 4.01
N VAL A 41 5.62 13.10 3.55
CA VAL A 41 5.18 14.35 2.90
C VAL A 41 5.29 15.54 3.87
N LEU A 42 4.82 15.37 5.11
CA LEU A 42 4.93 16.41 6.14
C LEU A 42 6.39 16.74 6.47
N ALA A 43 7.24 15.72 6.61
CA ALA A 43 8.66 15.93 6.87
C ALA A 43 9.33 16.68 5.73
N LEU A 44 9.12 16.24 4.49
CA LEU A 44 9.65 16.91 3.30
C LEU A 44 9.16 18.36 3.23
N GLY A 45 7.87 18.60 3.46
CA GLY A 45 7.31 19.95 3.48
C GLY A 45 8.01 20.87 4.48
N VAL A 46 8.26 20.38 5.70
CA VAL A 46 9.00 21.14 6.72
C VAL A 46 10.45 21.39 6.32
N PHE A 47 11.14 20.39 5.77
CA PHE A 47 12.54 20.53 5.37
C PHE A 47 12.73 21.45 4.16
N PHE A 48 11.87 21.35 3.15
CA PHE A 48 11.90 22.26 1.99
C PHE A 48 11.49 23.68 2.36
N ALA A 49 10.58 23.84 3.31
CA ALA A 49 10.20 25.14 3.85
C ALA A 49 11.16 25.67 4.92
N GLY A 50 12.37 25.12 5.07
CA GLY A 50 13.26 25.36 6.21
C GLY A 50 13.37 26.82 6.66
N GLU A 51 13.65 27.76 5.76
CA GLU A 51 13.72 29.20 6.10
C GLU A 51 12.37 29.79 6.53
N ALA A 52 11.29 29.43 5.83
CA ALA A 52 9.93 29.82 6.23
C ALA A 52 9.54 29.19 7.57
N ALA A 53 9.98 27.96 7.85
CA ALA A 53 9.76 27.23 9.10
C ALA A 53 10.53 27.88 10.26
N HIS A 54 11.77 28.33 10.04
CA HIS A 54 12.54 29.14 10.98
C HIS A 54 11.84 30.47 11.27
N ALA A 55 11.39 31.18 10.23
CA ALA A 55 10.66 32.43 10.39
C ALA A 55 9.33 32.25 11.14
N LEU A 56 8.61 31.15 10.88
CA LEU A 56 7.37 30.79 11.56
C LEU A 56 7.62 30.39 13.03
N ALA A 57 8.68 29.63 13.29
CA ALA A 57 9.09 29.24 14.65
C ALA A 57 9.52 30.45 15.49
N ALA A 58 10.12 31.47 14.87
CA ALA A 58 10.44 32.72 15.56
C ALA A 58 9.18 33.52 15.96
N ARG A 59 8.10 33.42 15.18
CA ARG A 59 6.84 34.16 15.39
C ARG A 59 5.84 33.46 16.31
N SER A 60 5.90 32.13 16.44
CA SER A 60 4.92 31.35 17.23
C SER A 60 5.61 30.36 18.18
N GLY A 61 5.27 30.44 19.47
CA GLY A 61 5.75 29.50 20.48
C GLY A 61 5.29 28.06 20.25
N LEU A 62 4.12 27.87 19.63
CA LEU A 62 3.60 26.55 19.27
C LEU A 62 4.38 25.97 18.08
N ALA A 63 4.64 26.77 17.04
CA ALA A 63 5.48 26.36 15.91
C ALA A 63 6.91 26.02 16.39
N ARG A 64 7.49 26.83 17.30
CA ARG A 64 8.79 26.54 17.92
C ARG A 64 8.80 25.21 18.66
N ARG A 65 7.75 24.89 19.43
CA ARG A 65 7.64 23.59 20.12
C ARG A 65 7.53 22.42 19.15
N LEU A 66 6.72 22.55 18.09
CA LEU A 66 6.54 21.51 17.08
C LEU A 66 7.79 21.29 16.22
N LEU A 67 8.48 22.37 15.83
CA LEU A 67 9.66 22.35 14.96
C LEU A 67 10.98 22.16 15.70
N ARG A 68 10.99 22.22 17.04
CA ARG A 68 12.22 22.14 17.86
C ARG A 68 13.11 20.96 17.46
N ASN A 69 12.50 19.82 17.18
CA ASN A 69 13.24 18.60 16.85
C ASN A 69 13.82 18.68 15.43
N GLN A 70 13.09 19.23 14.45
CA GLN A 70 13.62 19.46 13.10
C GLN A 70 14.75 20.48 13.10
N LEU A 71 14.66 21.54 13.90
CA LEU A 71 15.74 22.53 14.01
C LEU A 71 16.98 21.96 14.72
N ALA A 72 16.78 21.16 15.78
CA ALA A 72 17.87 20.46 16.45
C ALA A 72 18.56 19.46 15.52
N PHE A 73 17.78 18.82 14.66
CA PHE A 73 18.28 17.92 13.63
C PHE A 73 19.19 18.65 12.63
N GLU A 74 18.70 19.75 12.07
CA GLU A 74 19.49 20.59 11.16
C GLU A 74 20.78 21.07 11.84
N ALA A 75 20.69 21.54 13.09
CA ALA A 75 21.85 21.98 13.87
C ALA A 75 22.88 20.85 14.08
N TYR A 76 22.42 19.63 14.38
CA TYR A 76 23.31 18.48 14.53
C TYR A 76 24.08 18.19 13.24
N TYR A 77 23.39 18.16 12.09
CA TYR A 77 24.04 17.88 10.81
C TYR A 77 24.84 19.05 10.24
N ARG A 78 24.68 20.27 10.77
CA ARG A 78 25.63 21.35 10.51
C ARG A 78 26.95 21.09 11.23
N ALA A 79 26.90 20.60 12.47
CA ALA A 79 28.08 20.25 13.26
C ALA A 79 28.75 18.93 12.82
N HIS A 80 27.95 17.92 12.46
CA HIS A 80 28.41 16.58 12.07
C HIS A 80 27.96 16.29 10.64
N PRO A 81 28.87 16.32 9.64
CA PRO A 81 28.48 16.05 8.26
C PRO A 81 27.85 14.67 8.10
N PRO A 82 26.77 14.55 7.30
CA PRO A 82 26.13 13.26 7.08
C PRO A 82 27.14 12.28 6.47
N GLY A 83 27.03 11.01 6.86
CA GLY A 83 27.80 9.93 6.26
C GLY A 83 27.48 9.69 4.78
N PRO A 84 28.10 8.67 4.16
CA PRO A 84 27.81 8.28 2.78
C PRO A 84 26.31 7.99 2.58
N PHE A 85 25.74 8.36 1.45
CA PHE A 85 24.30 8.19 1.20
C PHE A 85 23.78 6.76 1.43
N LEU A 86 24.54 5.75 1.02
CA LEU A 86 24.17 4.34 1.17
C LEU A 86 24.01 3.90 2.64
N TYR A 87 24.74 4.51 3.57
CA TYR A 87 24.55 4.25 5.01
C TYR A 87 23.11 4.55 5.44
N TYR A 88 22.51 5.62 4.89
CA TYR A 88 21.14 6.01 5.21
C TYR A 88 20.09 5.19 4.46
N VAL A 89 20.40 4.71 3.26
CA VAL A 89 19.47 3.82 2.49
C VAL A 89 19.30 2.49 3.21
N PHE A 90 20.42 1.94 3.73
CA PHE A 90 20.40 0.69 4.48
C PHE A 90 20.21 0.89 5.98
N TYR A 91 19.87 2.11 6.42
CA TYR A 91 19.71 2.45 7.82
C TYR A 91 18.86 1.40 8.57
N PRO A 92 17.63 1.04 8.17
CA PRO A 92 16.84 0.06 8.92
C PRO A 92 17.53 -1.30 9.14
N LEU A 93 18.39 -1.74 8.21
CA LEU A 93 19.12 -3.01 8.31
C LEU A 93 20.32 -2.92 9.27
N LEU A 94 20.80 -1.71 9.54
CA LEU A 94 21.90 -1.43 10.47
C LEU A 94 21.43 -1.29 11.92
N PHE A 95 20.17 -1.59 12.22
CA PHE A 95 19.64 -1.52 13.59
C PHE A 95 20.51 -2.25 14.63
N PRO A 96 21.01 -3.48 14.41
CA PRO A 96 21.89 -4.16 15.37
C PRO A 96 23.20 -3.39 15.62
N TYR A 97 23.73 -2.75 14.59
CA TYR A 97 24.97 -1.96 14.69
C TYR A 97 24.78 -0.72 15.58
N TRP A 98 23.61 -0.07 15.55
CA TRP A 98 23.35 1.10 16.41
C TRP A 98 23.24 0.77 17.89
N LEU A 99 22.84 -0.46 18.24
CA LEU A 99 22.80 -0.87 19.63
C LEU A 99 24.21 -0.86 20.24
N TRP A 100 25.23 -1.19 19.44
CA TRP A 100 26.64 -1.18 19.84
C TRP A 100 27.33 0.18 19.68
N ASN A 101 27.07 0.91 18.59
CA ASN A 101 27.76 2.18 18.32
C ASN A 101 27.06 3.38 18.99
N THR A 102 27.75 4.02 19.94
CA THR A 102 27.24 5.16 20.71
C THR A 102 26.92 6.39 19.86
N GLU A 103 27.68 6.63 18.79
CA GLU A 103 27.50 7.76 17.88
C GLU A 103 26.27 7.56 16.99
N ALA A 104 26.15 6.38 16.37
CA ALA A 104 24.97 6.03 15.59
C ALA A 104 23.70 6.01 16.44
N ARG A 105 23.80 5.60 17.71
CA ARG A 105 22.72 5.69 18.69
C ARG A 105 22.33 7.13 19.00
N ARG A 106 23.29 8.05 19.12
CA ARG A 106 23.00 9.48 19.33
C ARG A 106 22.29 10.07 18.11
N GLU A 107 22.75 9.74 16.91
CA GLU A 107 22.10 10.12 15.64
C GLU A 107 20.65 9.61 15.61
N PHE A 108 20.42 8.34 15.96
CA PHE A 108 19.07 7.76 16.07
C PHE A 108 18.21 8.46 17.14
N LEU A 109 18.77 8.77 18.31
CA LEU A 109 18.05 9.43 19.39
C LEU A 109 17.67 10.88 19.07
N LEU A 110 18.37 11.56 18.16
CA LEU A 110 17.93 12.86 17.66
C LEU A 110 16.61 12.75 16.89
N PHE A 111 16.34 11.59 16.27
CA PHE A 111 15.03 11.30 15.70
C PHE A 111 13.97 10.96 16.74
N LYS A 112 14.28 10.81 18.03
CA LYS A 112 13.30 10.43 19.07
C LYS A 112 12.04 11.29 19.02
N GLY A 113 12.19 12.58 18.76
CA GLY A 113 11.04 13.49 18.64
C GLY A 113 10.16 13.18 17.41
N TYR A 114 10.80 12.93 16.26
CA TYR A 114 10.10 12.53 15.05
C TYR A 114 9.49 11.14 15.21
N THR A 115 10.27 10.16 15.70
CA THR A 115 9.80 8.79 15.91
C THR A 115 8.68 8.73 16.93
N LEU A 116 8.67 9.53 18.00
CA LEU A 116 7.56 9.54 18.97
C LEU A 116 6.28 10.10 18.37
N PHE A 117 6.36 11.19 17.61
CA PHE A 117 5.18 11.75 16.93
C PHE A 117 4.66 10.77 15.87
N SER A 118 5.56 10.26 15.02
CA SER A 118 5.28 9.25 14.01
C SER A 118 4.68 7.99 14.60
N PHE A 119 5.22 7.50 15.71
CA PHE A 119 4.74 6.33 16.42
C PHE A 119 3.36 6.59 17.02
N THR A 120 3.14 7.74 17.63
CA THR A 120 1.81 8.13 18.14
C THR A 120 0.78 8.17 17.01
N LEU A 121 1.10 8.80 15.88
CA LEU A 121 0.22 8.87 14.72
C LEU A 121 -0.09 7.48 14.16
N LEU A 122 0.92 6.61 14.10
CA LEU A 122 0.80 5.22 13.66
C LEU A 122 -0.08 4.41 14.60
N VAL A 123 0.15 4.48 15.91
CA VAL A 123 -0.67 3.79 16.93
C VAL A 123 -2.11 4.29 16.91
N ALA A 124 -2.33 5.60 16.78
CA ALA A 124 -3.66 6.17 16.64
C ALA A 124 -4.35 5.67 15.36
N SER A 125 -3.64 5.63 14.23
CA SER A 125 -4.15 5.10 12.97
C SER A 125 -4.53 3.63 13.07
N LEU A 126 -3.69 2.80 13.69
CA LEU A 126 -3.98 1.40 13.98
C LEU A 126 -5.19 1.24 14.91
N GLY A 127 -5.33 2.10 15.93
CA GLY A 127 -6.49 2.13 16.81
C GLY A 127 -7.79 2.42 16.04
N VAL A 128 -7.80 3.47 15.21
CA VAL A 128 -8.95 3.79 14.33
C VAL A 128 -9.24 2.63 13.38
N GLN A 129 -8.20 2.01 12.82
CA GLN A 129 -8.35 0.85 11.95
C GLN A 129 -9.01 -0.30 12.71
N TYR A 130 -8.56 -0.64 13.92
CA TYR A 130 -9.18 -1.69 14.73
C TYR A 130 -10.69 -1.47 14.86
N TRP A 131 -11.10 -0.30 15.33
CA TRP A 131 -12.51 0.01 15.57
C TRP A 131 -13.38 -0.01 14.32
N ARG A 132 -12.84 0.47 13.19
CA ARG A 132 -13.59 0.53 11.92
C ARG A 132 -13.69 -0.84 11.24
N SER A 133 -12.67 -1.68 11.40
CA SER A 133 -12.41 -2.78 10.47
C SER A 133 -12.49 -4.18 11.08
N PHE A 134 -12.37 -4.34 12.41
CA PHE A 134 -12.34 -5.66 13.05
C PHE A 134 -13.69 -6.11 13.64
N PRO A 135 -14.33 -5.33 14.53
CA PRO A 135 -15.60 -5.73 15.13
C PRO A 135 -16.76 -5.84 14.11
N PRO A 136 -17.79 -6.63 14.43
CA PRO A 136 -17.91 -7.52 15.60
C PRO A 136 -17.29 -8.92 15.40
N GLU A 137 -16.97 -9.33 14.17
CA GLU A 137 -16.62 -10.73 13.89
C GLU A 137 -15.18 -11.09 14.29
N LEU A 138 -14.26 -10.12 14.22
CA LEU A 138 -12.84 -10.31 14.52
C LEU A 138 -12.47 -9.60 15.82
N GLY A 139 -11.67 -10.26 16.65
CA GLY A 139 -11.25 -9.74 17.95
C GLY A 139 -9.85 -9.13 17.94
N ALA A 140 -9.42 -8.64 19.11
CA ALA A 140 -8.07 -8.11 19.29
C ALA A 140 -6.96 -9.14 18.98
N ARG A 141 -7.21 -10.44 19.23
CA ARG A 141 -6.24 -11.51 18.93
C ARG A 141 -5.94 -11.64 17.44
N ASP A 142 -6.93 -11.39 16.59
CA ASP A 142 -6.79 -11.40 15.12
C ASP A 142 -6.09 -10.12 14.63
N PHE A 143 -6.32 -9.00 15.35
CA PHE A 143 -5.75 -7.70 15.04
C PHE A 143 -4.26 -7.59 15.33
N VAL A 144 -3.82 -8.02 16.53
CA VAL A 144 -2.44 -7.84 17.01
C VAL A 144 -1.37 -8.28 16.00
N PRO A 145 -1.42 -9.48 15.39
CA PRO A 145 -0.38 -9.89 14.43
C PRO A 145 -0.38 -9.03 13.14
N ILE A 146 -1.55 -8.62 12.65
CA ILE A 146 -1.67 -7.74 11.47
C ILE A 146 -1.14 -6.33 11.81
N ALA A 147 -1.49 -5.82 12.99
CA ALA A 147 -1.05 -4.52 13.49
C ALA A 147 0.47 -4.50 13.72
N ALA A 148 1.03 -5.53 14.37
CA ALA A 148 2.46 -5.66 14.61
C ALA A 148 3.25 -5.74 13.29
N GLY A 149 2.78 -6.53 12.32
CA GLY A 149 3.40 -6.62 10.99
C GLY A 149 3.34 -5.28 10.24
N THR A 150 2.21 -4.60 10.28
CA THR A 150 2.05 -3.27 9.67
C THR A 150 2.97 -2.24 10.31
N LEU A 151 3.01 -2.20 11.65
CA LEU A 151 3.86 -1.29 12.41
C LEU A 151 5.35 -1.52 12.10
N ALA A 152 5.78 -2.78 12.06
CA ALA A 152 7.16 -3.12 11.73
C ALA A 152 7.53 -2.64 10.31
N VAL A 153 6.68 -2.90 9.32
CA VAL A 153 6.92 -2.48 7.93
C VAL A 153 6.88 -0.97 7.78
N GLU A 154 5.89 -0.28 8.34
CA GLU A 154 5.82 1.18 8.29
C GLU A 154 7.03 1.83 8.97
N THR A 155 7.51 1.27 10.09
CA THR A 155 8.74 1.75 10.75
C THR A 155 9.95 1.61 9.83
N VAL A 156 10.12 0.45 9.18
CA VAL A 156 11.19 0.23 8.21
C VAL A 156 11.08 1.19 7.03
N VAL A 157 9.88 1.40 6.49
CA VAL A 157 9.63 2.35 5.39
C VAL A 157 10.01 3.77 5.81
N ILE A 158 9.52 4.25 6.95
CA ILE A 158 9.84 5.59 7.45
C ILE A 158 11.35 5.75 7.57
N LEU A 159 12.05 4.81 8.21
CA LEU A 159 13.51 4.88 8.36
C LEU A 159 14.25 4.79 7.02
N ALA A 160 13.82 3.91 6.11
CA ALA A 160 14.43 3.70 4.80
C ALA A 160 14.28 4.90 3.86
N PHE A 161 13.17 5.64 3.98
CA PHE A 161 12.90 6.77 3.09
C PHE A 161 13.26 8.10 3.72
N LEU A 162 12.85 8.34 4.95
CA LEU A 162 13.08 9.61 5.63
C LEU A 162 14.56 9.93 5.77
N MET A 163 15.37 8.97 6.24
CA MET A 163 16.79 9.22 6.53
C MET A 163 17.56 9.65 5.26
N PRO A 164 17.49 8.91 4.13
CA PRO A 164 18.12 9.36 2.89
C PRO A 164 17.60 10.71 2.41
N MET A 165 16.31 10.99 2.55
CA MET A 165 15.73 12.24 2.08
C MET A 165 16.25 13.43 2.87
N VAL A 166 16.14 13.37 4.19
CA VAL A 166 16.55 14.48 5.07
C VAL A 166 18.06 14.73 4.94
N THR A 167 18.87 13.68 4.98
CA THR A 167 20.33 13.82 4.84
C THR A 167 20.72 14.35 3.47
N THR A 168 19.97 14.03 2.41
CA THR A 168 20.16 14.64 1.08
C THR A 168 19.88 16.12 1.07
N VAL A 169 18.76 16.55 1.64
CA VAL A 169 18.42 17.97 1.72
C VAL A 169 19.50 18.73 2.48
N VAL A 170 19.91 18.23 3.66
CA VAL A 170 20.94 18.89 4.48
C VAL A 170 22.29 18.90 3.77
N HIS A 171 22.70 17.78 3.16
CA HIS A 171 23.97 17.70 2.43
C HIS A 171 24.03 18.73 1.29
N LEU A 172 22.99 18.84 0.47
CA LEU A 172 22.97 19.76 -0.67
C LEU A 172 22.84 21.24 -0.26
N HIS A 173 22.16 21.53 0.86
CA HIS A 173 22.18 22.88 1.44
C HIS A 173 23.57 23.25 1.93
N ARG A 174 24.29 22.33 2.59
CA ARG A 174 25.67 22.56 3.04
C ARG A 174 26.64 22.77 1.87
N GLU A 175 26.44 22.08 0.76
CA GLU A 175 27.24 22.27 -0.47
C GLU A 175 26.85 23.53 -1.25
N ALA A 176 25.85 24.30 -0.80
CA ALA A 176 25.29 25.45 -1.51
C ALA A 176 24.95 25.09 -2.98
N ALA A 177 24.36 23.92 -3.19
CA ALA A 177 24.09 23.35 -4.52
C ALA A 177 22.58 23.34 -4.86
N PRO A 178 21.90 24.51 -4.95
CA PRO A 178 20.46 24.60 -5.12
C PRO A 178 19.97 23.99 -6.43
N ARG A 179 20.79 24.03 -7.50
CA ARG A 179 20.46 23.41 -8.79
C ARG A 179 20.35 21.89 -8.69
N ARG A 180 21.23 21.25 -7.92
CA ARG A 180 21.20 19.79 -7.67
C ARG A 180 19.97 19.41 -6.85
N LEU A 181 19.63 20.21 -5.85
CA LEU A 181 18.42 20.02 -5.04
C LEU A 181 17.15 20.20 -5.88
N ALA A 182 17.08 21.23 -6.71
CA ALA A 182 15.97 21.47 -7.63
C ALA A 182 15.80 20.30 -8.61
N LEU A 183 16.90 19.78 -9.17
CA LEU A 183 16.85 18.62 -10.05
C LEU A 183 16.30 17.37 -9.32
N LEU A 184 16.74 17.09 -8.09
CA LEU A 184 16.18 15.99 -7.29
C LEU A 184 14.69 16.17 -7.02
N LEU A 185 14.25 17.40 -6.72
CA LEU A 185 12.85 17.70 -6.48
C LEU A 185 12.02 17.45 -7.75
N VAL A 186 12.49 17.90 -8.92
CA VAL A 186 11.84 17.63 -10.21
C VAL A 186 11.75 16.13 -10.47
N VAL A 187 12.84 15.38 -10.28
CA VAL A 187 12.85 13.92 -10.45
C VAL A 187 11.88 13.23 -9.48
N ALA A 188 11.85 13.66 -8.22
CA ALA A 188 10.92 13.13 -7.23
C ALA A 188 9.46 13.41 -7.62
N ILE A 189 9.13 14.65 -8.02
CA ILE A 189 7.77 15.04 -8.45
C ILE A 189 7.33 14.23 -9.67
N VAL A 190 8.19 14.13 -10.69
CA VAL A 190 7.88 13.35 -11.90
C VAL A 190 7.69 11.87 -11.55
N SER A 191 8.53 11.31 -10.68
CA SER A 191 8.44 9.90 -10.26
C SER A 191 7.19 9.62 -9.43
N VAL A 192 6.82 10.51 -8.50
CA VAL A 192 5.56 10.43 -7.74
C VAL A 192 4.36 10.57 -8.67
N GLY A 193 4.37 11.55 -9.59
CA GLY A 193 3.31 11.76 -10.56
C GLY A 193 3.09 10.54 -11.45
N PHE A 194 4.16 9.94 -11.95
CA PHE A 194 4.08 8.73 -12.77
C PHE A 194 3.66 7.50 -11.96
N ALA A 195 4.16 7.34 -10.73
CA ALA A 195 3.70 6.27 -9.83
C ALA A 195 2.21 6.42 -9.51
N GLY A 196 1.75 7.63 -9.19
CA GLY A 196 0.35 7.96 -8.96
C GLY A 196 -0.52 7.70 -10.19
N TYR A 197 -0.08 8.14 -11.38
CA TYR A 197 -0.76 7.86 -12.65
C TYR A 197 -0.90 6.35 -12.90
N ARG A 198 0.13 5.56 -12.62
CA ARG A 198 0.05 4.09 -12.73
C ARG A 198 -0.93 3.47 -11.75
N VAL A 199 -1.06 4.03 -10.54
CA VAL A 199 -2.03 3.57 -9.54
C VAL A 199 -3.45 3.92 -9.96
N THR A 200 -3.70 5.13 -10.45
CA THR A 200 -5.04 5.57 -10.88
C THR A 200 -5.49 4.94 -12.19
N ARG A 201 -4.56 4.55 -13.06
CA ARG A 201 -4.83 3.78 -14.29
C ARG A 201 -4.91 2.27 -14.05
N LYS A 202 -4.63 1.79 -12.84
CA LYS A 202 -4.71 0.38 -12.56
C LYS A 202 -6.17 -0.05 -12.61
N ARG A 203 -6.43 -1.12 -13.34
CA ARG A 203 -7.76 -1.72 -13.49
C ARG A 203 -8.37 -2.09 -12.14
N ASP A 204 -7.58 -2.70 -11.27
CA ASP A 204 -8.01 -3.15 -9.96
C ASP A 204 -7.60 -2.22 -8.84
N PRO A 205 -8.48 -2.03 -7.84
CA PRO A 205 -8.11 -1.31 -6.62
C PRO A 205 -6.92 -1.99 -5.94
N LEU A 206 -6.06 -1.17 -5.32
CA LEU A 206 -4.96 -1.67 -4.50
C LEU A 206 -5.51 -2.19 -3.18
N VAL A 207 -5.70 -3.50 -3.10
CA VAL A 207 -6.11 -4.16 -1.87
C VAL A 207 -4.89 -4.61 -1.08
N SER A 208 -4.74 -4.06 0.12
CA SER A 208 -3.64 -4.41 1.03
C SER A 208 -3.70 -5.88 1.46
N PHE A 209 -2.54 -6.45 1.82
CA PHE A 209 -2.48 -7.77 2.47
C PHE A 209 -3.33 -7.81 3.73
N ALA A 210 -3.33 -6.74 4.54
CA ALA A 210 -4.11 -6.65 5.76
C ALA A 210 -5.62 -6.81 5.48
N SER A 211 -6.17 -6.09 4.50
CA SER A 211 -7.58 -6.22 4.08
C SER A 211 -7.87 -7.64 3.61
N ARG A 212 -6.96 -8.24 2.83
CA ARG A 212 -7.11 -9.63 2.37
C ARG A 212 -7.10 -10.64 3.52
N GLU A 213 -6.24 -10.42 4.50
CA GLU A 213 -6.14 -11.29 5.66
C GLU A 213 -7.38 -11.22 6.53
N ARG A 214 -7.92 -10.01 6.76
CA ARG A 214 -9.17 -9.80 7.49
C ARG A 214 -10.35 -10.49 6.82
N ALA A 215 -10.48 -10.36 5.50
CA ALA A 215 -11.53 -11.06 4.75
C ALA A 215 -11.45 -12.57 4.98
N ARG A 216 -10.25 -13.16 4.91
CA ARG A 216 -10.05 -14.60 5.17
C ARG A 216 -10.38 -15.00 6.60
N LEU A 217 -9.91 -14.24 7.58
CA LEU A 217 -10.20 -14.52 8.99
C LEU A 217 -11.70 -14.45 9.25
N ARG A 218 -12.41 -13.49 8.64
CA ARG A 218 -13.87 -13.37 8.78
C ARG A 218 -14.59 -14.54 8.11
N THR A 219 -14.18 -14.92 6.89
CA THR A 219 -14.71 -16.14 6.24
C THR A 219 -14.45 -17.40 7.06
N ALA A 220 -13.29 -17.54 7.70
CA ALA A 220 -12.96 -18.68 8.53
C ALA A 220 -13.77 -18.71 9.84
N ARG A 221 -14.12 -17.54 10.37
CA ARG A 221 -14.91 -17.40 11.59
C ARG A 221 -16.37 -17.82 11.39
N ASP A 222 -16.97 -17.44 10.27
CA ASP A 222 -18.32 -17.85 9.89
C ASP A 222 -18.39 -18.26 8.40
N PRO A 223 -18.03 -19.52 8.09
CA PRO A 223 -18.01 -20.00 6.71
C PRO A 223 -19.39 -20.15 6.09
N ARG A 224 -20.45 -20.34 6.91
CA ARG A 224 -21.82 -20.48 6.42
C ARG A 224 -22.34 -19.13 5.94
N ARG A 225 -22.25 -18.11 6.79
CA ARG A 225 -22.68 -16.75 6.44
C ARG A 225 -21.88 -16.19 5.28
N ALA A 226 -20.56 -16.44 5.26
CA ALA A 226 -19.70 -16.07 4.14
C ALA A 226 -20.18 -16.67 2.82
N ARG A 227 -20.54 -17.96 2.80
CA ARG A 227 -21.04 -18.66 1.61
C ARG A 227 -22.39 -18.12 1.15
N GLU A 228 -23.30 -17.82 2.07
CA GLU A 228 -24.60 -17.21 1.77
C GLU A 228 -24.43 -15.86 1.07
N VAL A 229 -23.60 -14.98 1.64
CA VAL A 229 -23.37 -13.64 1.11
C VAL A 229 -22.61 -13.67 -0.22
N GLN A 230 -21.67 -14.60 -0.40
CA GLN A 230 -21.02 -14.82 -1.71
C GLN A 230 -22.01 -15.33 -2.76
N ALA A 231 -22.96 -16.20 -2.39
CA ALA A 231 -24.01 -16.67 -3.28
C ALA A 231 -24.98 -15.54 -3.66
N GLU A 232 -25.32 -14.66 -2.71
CA GLU A 232 -26.11 -13.46 -2.98
C GLU A 232 -25.38 -12.50 -3.92
N ALA A 233 -24.08 -12.27 -3.69
CA ALA A 233 -23.24 -11.47 -4.57
C ALA A 233 -23.19 -12.00 -6.01
N LEU A 234 -23.08 -13.32 -6.19
CA LEU A 234 -23.18 -13.96 -7.50
C LEU A 234 -24.52 -13.69 -8.19
N ARG A 235 -25.64 -13.80 -7.46
CA ARG A 235 -26.98 -13.55 -8.02
C ARG A 235 -27.17 -12.08 -8.38
N ALA A 236 -26.72 -11.16 -7.52
CA ALA A 236 -26.77 -9.72 -7.78
C ALA A 236 -25.96 -9.35 -9.03
N ALA A 237 -24.71 -9.83 -9.11
CA ALA A 237 -23.87 -9.65 -10.28
C ALA A 237 -24.46 -10.28 -11.55
N TRP A 238 -25.06 -11.47 -11.44
CA TRP A 238 -25.73 -12.12 -12.57
C TRP A 238 -26.94 -11.34 -13.06
N ALA A 239 -27.75 -10.78 -12.17
CA ALA A 239 -28.87 -9.94 -12.58
C ALA A 239 -28.39 -8.69 -13.34
N ALA A 240 -27.28 -8.08 -12.91
CA ALA A 240 -26.67 -6.94 -13.58
C ALA A 240 -26.03 -7.31 -14.93
N ILE A 241 -25.33 -8.44 -15.03
CA ILE A 241 -24.64 -8.85 -16.28
C ILE A 241 -25.61 -9.11 -17.44
N GLN A 242 -26.85 -9.54 -17.14
CA GLN A 242 -27.86 -9.71 -18.19
C GLN A 242 -28.31 -8.38 -18.79
N ARG A 243 -28.19 -7.28 -18.04
CA ARG A 243 -28.55 -5.92 -18.48
C ARG A 243 -27.39 -5.22 -19.19
N THR A 244 -26.16 -5.51 -18.80
CA THR A 244 -24.96 -4.80 -19.29
C THR A 244 -23.96 -5.79 -19.91
N ARG A 245 -24.16 -6.14 -21.19
CA ARG A 245 -23.28 -7.09 -21.90
C ARG A 245 -21.88 -6.54 -22.22
N GLY A 246 -21.67 -5.23 -22.12
CA GLY A 246 -20.39 -4.56 -22.40
C GLY A 246 -19.35 -4.66 -21.28
N ASP A 247 -19.75 -5.12 -20.10
CA ASP A 247 -18.92 -5.07 -18.89
C ASP A 247 -18.08 -6.34 -18.68
N VAL A 248 -17.94 -7.18 -19.71
CA VAL A 248 -17.11 -8.40 -19.69
C VAL A 248 -15.97 -8.24 -20.69
N ASP A 249 -14.74 -8.25 -20.20
CA ASP A 249 -13.55 -8.18 -21.03
C ASP A 249 -13.28 -9.52 -21.74
N THR A 250 -12.42 -9.46 -22.74
CA THR A 250 -11.92 -10.56 -23.56
C THR A 250 -11.34 -11.74 -22.77
N ASP A 251 -10.80 -11.50 -21.57
CA ASP A 251 -10.28 -12.53 -20.67
C ASP A 251 -11.34 -13.11 -19.71
N GLY A 252 -12.58 -12.64 -19.82
CA GLY A 252 -13.72 -13.03 -19.00
C GLY A 252 -13.83 -12.25 -17.69
N LYS A 253 -12.94 -11.30 -17.40
CA LYS A 253 -13.09 -10.46 -16.21
C LYS A 253 -14.31 -9.56 -16.33
N VAL A 254 -15.09 -9.50 -15.26
CA VAL A 254 -16.29 -8.67 -15.20
C VAL A 254 -15.96 -7.38 -14.45
N GLU A 255 -16.36 -6.25 -15.01
CA GLU A 255 -16.14 -4.92 -14.45
C GLU A 255 -17.47 -4.16 -14.32
N GLY A 256 -17.40 -2.86 -14.04
CA GLY A 256 -18.56 -1.98 -14.11
C GLY A 256 -19.69 -2.36 -13.16
N ALA A 257 -20.93 -2.21 -13.64
CA ALA A 257 -22.12 -2.35 -12.79
C ALA A 257 -22.28 -3.75 -12.17
N PRO A 258 -22.00 -4.87 -12.88
CA PRO A 258 -22.06 -6.20 -12.27
C PRO A 258 -21.06 -6.43 -11.14
N LEU A 259 -19.82 -5.93 -11.27
CA LEU A 259 -18.81 -6.05 -10.22
C LEU A 259 -19.21 -5.26 -8.98
N GLU A 260 -19.65 -4.01 -9.16
CA GLU A 260 -20.09 -3.16 -8.06
C GLU A 260 -21.35 -3.72 -7.37
N ALA A 261 -22.30 -4.29 -8.13
CA ALA A 261 -23.46 -4.97 -7.55
C ALA A 261 -23.08 -6.20 -6.71
N GLY A 262 -22.12 -7.00 -7.19
CA GLY A 262 -21.57 -8.11 -6.42
C GLY A 262 -20.87 -7.64 -5.14
N ARG A 263 -20.04 -6.59 -5.23
CA ARG A 263 -19.33 -6.03 -4.07
C ARG A 263 -20.28 -5.43 -3.04
N ALA A 264 -21.31 -4.70 -3.47
CA ALA A 264 -22.33 -4.15 -2.58
C ALA A 264 -23.05 -5.26 -1.79
N ALA A 265 -23.39 -6.39 -2.44
CA ALA A 265 -23.97 -7.53 -1.74
C ALA A 265 -22.99 -8.17 -0.73
N LEU A 266 -21.69 -8.20 -1.05
CA LEU A 266 -20.67 -8.69 -0.12
C LEU A 266 -20.54 -7.82 1.14
N GLU A 267 -20.93 -6.55 1.11
CA GLU A 267 -20.83 -5.63 2.26
C GLU A 267 -21.76 -6.01 3.42
N ALA A 268 -22.73 -6.90 3.20
CA ALA A 268 -23.56 -7.48 4.26
C ALA A 268 -22.75 -8.31 5.28
N PHE A 269 -21.50 -8.66 4.95
CA PHE A 269 -20.60 -9.44 5.81
C PHE A 269 -19.15 -8.97 5.77
N TYR A 270 -18.66 -8.52 4.61
CA TYR A 270 -17.30 -7.99 4.45
C TYR A 270 -17.28 -6.47 4.65
N LYS A 271 -16.16 -5.90 5.08
CA LYS A 271 -16.00 -4.43 5.12
C LYS A 271 -15.77 -3.88 3.70
N PRO A 272 -16.05 -2.59 3.43
CA PRO A 272 -15.90 -2.02 2.08
C PRO A 272 -14.50 -2.17 1.48
N ASP A 273 -13.44 -2.10 2.28
CA ASP A 273 -12.07 -2.28 1.77
C ASP A 273 -11.70 -3.76 1.54
N GLU A 274 -12.49 -4.69 2.07
CA GLU A 274 -12.36 -6.12 1.85
C GLU A 274 -13.17 -6.59 0.64
N THR A 275 -14.33 -5.99 0.36
CA THR A 275 -15.12 -6.30 -0.85
C THR A 275 -14.37 -5.97 -2.13
N ALA A 276 -13.52 -4.93 -2.09
CA ALA A 276 -12.58 -4.60 -3.16
C ALA A 276 -11.59 -5.73 -3.51
N ALA A 277 -11.38 -6.70 -2.60
CA ALA A 277 -10.52 -7.87 -2.80
C ALA A 277 -11.18 -9.00 -3.61
N TRP A 278 -12.48 -8.90 -3.80
CA TRP A 278 -13.27 -9.85 -4.56
C TRP A 278 -13.39 -9.35 -5.99
N ASP A 279 -13.20 -10.30 -6.91
CA ASP A 279 -13.34 -10.10 -8.34
C ASP A 279 -14.37 -11.07 -8.91
N LEU A 280 -14.84 -10.74 -10.11
CA LEU A 280 -15.78 -11.54 -10.87
C LEU A 280 -15.15 -11.99 -12.18
N TRP A 281 -15.44 -13.24 -12.54
CA TRP A 281 -15.04 -13.81 -13.82
C TRP A 281 -16.23 -14.53 -14.44
N TYR A 282 -16.52 -14.21 -15.69
CA TYR A 282 -17.63 -14.74 -16.45
C TYR A 282 -17.14 -15.37 -17.74
N ARG A 283 -17.65 -16.56 -18.04
CA ARG A 283 -17.38 -17.22 -19.31
C ARG A 283 -18.65 -17.83 -19.88
N VAL A 284 -18.75 -17.69 -21.19
CA VAL A 284 -19.72 -18.41 -22.01
C VAL A 284 -18.98 -19.59 -22.66
N GLY A 285 -19.55 -20.79 -22.60
CA GLY A 285 -18.98 -22.03 -23.11
C GLY A 285 -18.44 -21.94 -24.55
N SER A 286 -17.51 -22.82 -24.87
CA SER A 286 -16.63 -22.76 -26.06
C SER A 286 -17.36 -22.54 -27.40
N LYS A 287 -16.68 -21.84 -28.32
CA LYS A 287 -17.03 -21.71 -29.75
C LYS A 287 -17.11 -23.11 -30.36
N GLY A 288 -18.32 -23.64 -30.51
CA GLY A 288 -18.58 -24.97 -31.09
C GLY A 288 -19.80 -25.65 -30.47
N ALA A 289 -20.11 -25.34 -29.21
CA ALA A 289 -21.38 -25.73 -28.63
C ALA A 289 -22.53 -24.96 -29.30
N ARG A 290 -23.60 -25.69 -29.66
CA ARG A 290 -24.88 -25.14 -30.14
C ARG A 290 -25.28 -23.99 -29.20
N ARG A 291 -25.77 -22.87 -29.74
CA ARG A 291 -26.02 -21.62 -28.98
C ARG A 291 -26.80 -21.85 -27.69
N ASP A 292 -27.73 -22.80 -27.70
CA ASP A 292 -28.60 -23.16 -26.58
C ASP A 292 -27.94 -24.06 -25.53
N LYS A 293 -26.76 -24.62 -25.83
CA LYS A 293 -25.95 -25.47 -24.94
C LYS A 293 -24.67 -24.77 -24.45
N ARG A 294 -24.51 -23.46 -24.67
CA ARG A 294 -23.36 -22.75 -24.12
C ARG A 294 -23.56 -22.54 -22.63
N GLU A 295 -22.92 -23.39 -21.83
CA GLU A 295 -22.86 -23.22 -20.39
C GLU A 295 -22.29 -21.85 -20.05
N LYS A 296 -23.06 -21.07 -19.31
CA LYS A 296 -22.64 -19.78 -18.79
C LYS A 296 -22.25 -20.00 -17.35
N VAL A 297 -21.07 -19.56 -16.97
CA VAL A 297 -20.56 -19.67 -15.60
C VAL A 297 -20.07 -18.30 -15.16
N LEU A 298 -20.59 -17.82 -14.05
CA LEU A 298 -20.07 -16.66 -13.33
C LEU A 298 -19.38 -17.14 -12.06
N VAL A 299 -18.20 -16.62 -11.78
CA VAL A 299 -17.39 -16.97 -10.63
C VAL A 299 -17.11 -15.70 -9.84
N VAL A 300 -17.43 -15.72 -8.55
CA VAL A 300 -16.91 -14.75 -7.58
C VAL A 300 -15.70 -15.39 -6.95
N TYR A 301 -14.58 -14.70 -6.97
CA TYR A 301 -13.34 -15.23 -6.45
C TYR A 301 -12.56 -14.17 -5.69
N PHE A 302 -11.85 -14.65 -4.69
CA PHE A 302 -10.96 -13.87 -3.87
C PHE A 302 -9.53 -14.29 -4.19
N ALA A 303 -8.74 -13.36 -4.71
CA ALA A 303 -7.39 -13.66 -5.19
C ALA A 303 -6.54 -14.35 -4.11
N ALA A 304 -6.09 -15.56 -4.43
CA ALA A 304 -5.14 -16.30 -3.62
C ALA A 304 -3.76 -15.61 -3.62
N GLY A 305 -3.18 -15.46 -2.44
CA GLY A 305 -1.74 -15.21 -2.35
C GLY A 305 -0.97 -16.49 -2.72
N TRP A 306 0.33 -16.37 -3.01
CA TRP A 306 1.21 -17.49 -3.44
C TRP A 306 0.99 -18.81 -2.67
N ARG A 307 0.72 -18.75 -1.35
CA ARG A 307 0.63 -19.94 -0.47
C ARG A 307 -0.76 -20.29 0.04
N ARG A 308 -1.82 -19.60 -0.37
CA ARG A 308 -3.17 -19.83 0.19
C ARG A 308 -4.15 -20.23 -0.89
N ARG A 309 -5.09 -21.12 -0.55
CA ARG A 309 -6.16 -21.54 -1.46
C ARG A 309 -7.05 -20.33 -1.79
N ALA A 310 -7.45 -20.20 -3.05
CA ALA A 310 -8.42 -19.20 -3.47
C ALA A 310 -9.77 -19.54 -2.83
N MET A 311 -10.48 -18.52 -2.34
CA MET A 311 -11.89 -18.67 -1.97
C MET A 311 -12.71 -18.28 -3.19
N TRP A 312 -13.65 -19.12 -3.58
CA TRP A 312 -14.46 -18.87 -4.76
C TRP A 312 -15.79 -19.63 -4.69
N LEU A 313 -16.78 -19.09 -5.40
CA LEU A 313 -18.05 -19.75 -5.70
C LEU A 313 -18.39 -19.48 -7.15
N SER A 314 -19.05 -20.43 -7.79
CA SER A 314 -19.58 -20.29 -9.14
C SER A 314 -21.10 -20.35 -9.15
N LEU A 315 -21.73 -19.60 -10.05
CA LEU A 315 -23.13 -19.67 -10.43
C LEU A 315 -23.21 -20.13 -11.88
N ASP A 316 -23.94 -21.21 -12.13
CA ASP A 316 -24.22 -21.66 -13.49
C ASP A 316 -25.44 -20.96 -14.11
N GLY A 317 -25.70 -21.23 -15.39
CA GLY A 317 -26.84 -20.68 -16.11
C GLY A 317 -28.21 -21.09 -15.57
N ALA A 318 -28.28 -22.15 -14.75
CA ALA A 318 -29.51 -22.57 -14.07
C ALA A 318 -29.69 -21.88 -12.71
N GLY A 319 -28.72 -21.07 -12.28
CA GLY A 319 -28.72 -20.38 -11.00
C GLY A 319 -28.26 -21.25 -9.83
N ALA A 320 -27.68 -22.43 -10.08
CA ALA A 320 -27.14 -23.26 -9.02
C ALA A 320 -25.76 -22.76 -8.61
N VAL A 321 -25.57 -22.60 -7.30
CA VAL A 321 -24.30 -22.17 -6.71
C VAL A 321 -23.47 -23.39 -6.32
N SER A 322 -22.22 -23.43 -6.74
CA SER A 322 -21.30 -24.53 -6.45
C SER A 322 -19.89 -24.03 -6.13
N ASN A 323 -19.15 -24.85 -5.38
CA ASN A 323 -17.72 -24.71 -5.11
C ASN A 323 -16.92 -25.91 -5.66
N ASP A 324 -17.53 -26.71 -6.54
CA ASP A 324 -16.91 -27.89 -7.16
C ASP A 324 -16.04 -27.49 -8.35
N PRO A 325 -14.70 -27.66 -8.28
CA PRO A 325 -13.78 -27.30 -9.35
C PRO A 325 -14.12 -27.94 -10.70
N ASN A 326 -14.77 -29.11 -10.69
CA ASN A 326 -15.12 -29.84 -11.91
C ASN A 326 -16.22 -29.16 -12.73
N ARG A 327 -16.97 -28.23 -12.12
CA ARG A 327 -17.97 -27.41 -12.82
C ARG A 327 -17.37 -26.19 -13.53
N LEU A 328 -16.08 -25.92 -13.32
CA LEU A 328 -15.39 -24.83 -14.00
C LEU A 328 -14.75 -25.34 -15.31
N PRO A 329 -14.73 -24.52 -16.36
CA PRO A 329 -13.97 -24.82 -17.57
C PRO A 329 -12.49 -25.08 -17.25
N SER A 330 -11.85 -26.00 -17.97
CA SER A 330 -10.42 -26.26 -17.85
C SER A 330 -9.61 -24.97 -18.00
N GLY A 331 -8.69 -24.72 -17.06
CA GLY A 331 -7.84 -23.51 -17.04
C GLY A 331 -8.52 -22.26 -16.49
N ALA A 332 -9.74 -22.33 -15.94
CA ALA A 332 -10.42 -21.17 -15.35
C ALA A 332 -9.59 -20.49 -14.25
N PHE A 333 -8.93 -21.26 -13.38
CA PHE A 333 -8.07 -20.69 -12.33
C PHE A 333 -6.86 -19.92 -12.87
N ASP A 334 -6.27 -20.39 -13.97
CA ASP A 334 -5.15 -19.69 -14.60
C ASP A 334 -5.64 -18.42 -15.31
N ALA A 335 -6.82 -18.46 -15.92
CA ALA A 335 -7.47 -17.28 -16.50
C ALA A 335 -7.78 -16.23 -15.42
N MET A 336 -8.42 -16.64 -14.31
CA MET A 336 -8.70 -15.76 -13.17
C MET A 336 -7.42 -15.17 -12.57
N ARG A 337 -6.36 -15.98 -12.42
CA ARG A 337 -5.07 -15.50 -11.91
C ARG A 337 -4.42 -14.48 -12.85
N LYS A 338 -4.48 -14.71 -14.17
CA LYS A 338 -3.96 -13.77 -15.18
C LYS A 338 -4.78 -12.47 -15.19
N ALA A 339 -6.09 -12.58 -15.06
CA ALA A 339 -7.02 -11.44 -15.02
C ALA A 339 -6.82 -10.56 -13.76
N ALA A 340 -6.41 -11.14 -12.63
CA ALA A 340 -6.14 -10.43 -11.38
C ALA A 340 -4.74 -9.76 -11.31
N VAL A 341 -3.83 -10.06 -12.24
CA VAL A 341 -2.45 -9.52 -12.24
C VAL A 341 -2.28 -8.35 -13.22
N ARG A 342 -3.14 -8.26 -14.24
CA ARG A 342 -3.14 -7.18 -15.23
C ARG A 342 -3.69 -5.89 -14.64
#